data_AF-A0A2G7FRL8-F1
#
_entry.id   AF-A0A2G7FRL8-F1
#
_cell.length_a   1.000
_cell.length_b   1.000
_cell.length_c   1.000
_cell.angle_alpha   90.00
_cell.angle_beta   90.00
_cell.angle_gamma   90.00
#
_symmetry.space_group_name_H-M   'P 1'
#
loop_
_entity.id
_entity.type
_entity.pdbx_description
1 polymer ?
#
loop_
_entity_poly.entity_id
_entity_poly.type
_entity_poly.pdbx_seq_one_letter_code
_entity_poly.pdbx_strand_id
1 'polypeptide(L)'
;MRFQCLIFATLSLFLLFGSSHAFVGPSCMAMKDSLGNKPDGILKKFEAEVCKAGCKPRIADYDKWAKKNVVYPVIELAMKKMGAESHTGTIKKLAADVVTVIKGRCAKDIGKGHLCQDPDTLSKFGNCLKSNLMPIVMGKIGDLMPLVTEPMCKKEKAYLESPDLWEKIIPGYLKKYASTCSKI
;
A
#
# COMPACT_ATOMS: atom_id res chain seq x y z
N MET A 1 21.81 27.12 51.99
CA MET A 1 21.43 27.60 50.63
C MET A 1 22.35 27.11 49.50
N ARG A 2 22.97 25.90 49.57
CA ARG A 2 23.80 25.36 48.46
C ARG A 2 23.20 24.12 47.76
N PHE A 3 22.21 23.47 48.37
CA PHE A 3 21.58 22.27 47.82
C PHE A 3 20.39 22.55 46.87
N GLN A 4 19.82 23.76 46.88
CA GLN A 4 18.68 24.11 46.01
C GLN A 4 19.08 24.43 44.56
N CYS A 5 20.34 24.80 44.29
CA CYS A 5 20.80 25.07 42.92
C CYS A 5 21.06 23.79 42.10
N LEU A 6 21.42 22.68 42.75
CA LEU A 6 21.73 21.43 42.06
C LEU A 6 20.47 20.76 41.47
N ILE A 7 19.32 20.88 42.14
CA ILE A 7 18.06 20.27 41.71
C ILE A 7 17.48 20.98 40.47
N PHE A 8 17.62 22.31 40.39
CA PHE A 8 17.20 23.08 39.21
C PHE A 8 18.11 22.85 37.99
N ALA A 9 19.40 22.57 38.19
CA ALA A 9 20.31 22.26 37.10
C ALA A 9 20.01 20.89 36.45
N THR A 10 19.55 19.90 37.23
CA THR A 10 19.18 18.58 36.70
C THR A 10 17.83 18.54 35.99
N LEU A 11 16.88 19.41 36.36
CA LEU A 11 15.55 19.42 35.74
C LEU A 11 15.58 20.02 34.32
N SER A 12 16.53 20.93 34.03
CA SER A 12 16.71 21.53 32.71
C SER A 12 17.30 20.57 31.67
N LEU A 13 17.94 19.48 32.09
CA LEU A 13 18.53 18.50 31.17
C LEU A 13 17.49 17.51 30.62
N PHE A 14 16.36 17.32 31.32
CA PHE A 14 15.29 16.42 30.88
C PHE A 14 14.33 17.04 29.85
N LEU A 15 14.34 18.37 29.67
CA LEU A 15 13.52 19.05 28.66
C LEU A 15 14.12 19.03 27.24
N LEU A 16 15.35 18.52 27.07
CA LEU A 16 15.98 18.33 25.76
C LEU A 16 15.70 16.95 25.13
N PHE A 17 15.06 16.03 25.85
CA PHE A 17 14.40 14.88 25.21
C PHE A 17 13.06 15.33 24.64
N GLY A 18 13.14 16.26 23.70
CA GLY A 18 12.03 16.64 22.83
C GLY A 18 11.46 15.35 22.25
N SER A 19 10.14 15.23 22.37
CA SER A 19 9.35 14.15 21.81
C SER A 19 9.87 13.81 20.42
N SER A 20 10.49 12.63 20.30
CA SER A 20 10.91 12.06 19.02
C SER A 20 9.67 11.66 18.24
N HIS A 21 8.89 12.65 17.80
CA HIS A 21 7.95 12.43 16.72
C HIS A 21 8.82 12.03 15.53
N ALA A 22 8.71 10.77 15.11
CA ALA A 22 9.33 10.29 13.88
C ALA A 22 8.93 11.27 12.77
N PHE A 23 9.87 12.13 12.36
CA PHE A 23 9.62 13.14 11.35
C PHE A 23 9.49 12.40 10.01
N VAL A 24 8.25 12.21 9.56
CA VAL A 24 7.98 11.72 8.22
C VAL A 24 8.31 12.86 7.25
N GLY A 25 9.27 12.64 6.36
CA GLY A 25 9.73 13.67 5.45
C GLY A 25 8.63 14.20 4.50
N PRO A 26 8.79 15.42 3.95
CA PRO A 26 7.80 16.03 3.08
C PRO A 26 7.46 15.18 1.86
N SER A 27 8.42 14.41 1.31
CA SER A 27 8.14 13.54 0.17
C SER A 27 7.16 12.42 0.51
N CYS A 28 7.20 11.89 1.74
CA CYS A 28 6.25 10.86 2.18
C CYS A 28 4.86 11.45 2.41
N MET A 29 4.78 12.67 2.95
CA MET A 29 3.50 13.37 3.10
C MET A 29 2.85 13.65 1.73
N ALA A 30 3.65 13.97 0.71
CA ALA A 30 3.18 14.24 -0.64
C ALA A 30 2.75 12.98 -1.43
N MET A 31 2.99 11.75 -0.94
CA MET A 31 2.64 10.53 -1.67
C MET A 31 1.13 10.41 -1.95
N LYS A 32 0.29 10.92 -1.05
CA LYS A 32 -1.16 10.96 -1.25
C LYS A 32 -1.53 11.75 -2.52
N ASP A 33 -0.86 12.87 -2.75
CA ASP A 33 -1.11 13.73 -3.89
C ASP A 33 -0.55 13.10 -5.17
N SER A 34 0.64 12.48 -5.09
CA SER A 34 1.24 11.72 -6.21
C SER A 34 0.39 10.53 -6.66
N LEU A 35 -0.39 9.91 -5.75
CA LEU A 35 -1.34 8.86 -6.09
C LEU A 35 -2.51 9.39 -6.94
N GLY A 36 -3.01 10.60 -6.65
CA GLY A 36 -4.11 11.23 -7.37
C GLY A 36 -5.26 10.26 -7.71
N ASN A 37 -5.65 10.22 -8.98
CA ASN A 37 -6.68 9.32 -9.51
C ASN A 37 -6.13 8.02 -10.13
N LYS A 38 -4.84 7.72 -9.95
CA LYS A 38 -4.22 6.52 -10.54
C LYS A 38 -4.86 5.21 -10.06
N PRO A 39 -5.27 5.06 -8.77
CA PRO A 39 -6.02 3.87 -8.34
C PRO A 39 -7.32 3.65 -9.11
N ASP A 40 -8.05 4.73 -9.43
CA ASP A 40 -9.29 4.64 -10.22
C ASP A 40 -8.99 4.16 -11.66
N GLY A 41 -7.85 4.58 -12.21
CA GLY A 41 -7.33 4.07 -13.48
C GLY A 41 -7.01 2.57 -13.46
N ILE A 42 -6.52 2.03 -12.34
CA ILE A 42 -6.26 0.59 -12.20
C ILE A 42 -7.56 -0.22 -12.20
N LEU A 43 -8.64 0.28 -11.59
CA LEU A 43 -9.94 -0.41 -11.62
C LEU A 43 -10.49 -0.52 -13.04
N LYS A 44 -10.37 0.54 -13.85
CA LYS A 44 -10.73 0.49 -15.27
C LYS A 44 -9.93 -0.54 -16.04
N LYS A 45 -8.61 -0.62 -15.79
CA LYS A 45 -7.74 -1.62 -16.41
C LYS A 45 -8.04 -3.04 -15.91
N PHE A 46 -8.42 -3.19 -14.64
CA PHE A 46 -8.88 -4.46 -14.09
C PHE A 46 -10.13 -4.95 -14.81
N GLU A 47 -11.12 -4.09 -15.00
CA GLU A 47 -12.31 -4.43 -15.78
C GLU A 47 -11.95 -4.86 -17.21
N ALA A 48 -11.10 -4.08 -17.88
CA ALA A 48 -10.71 -4.32 -19.27
C ALA A 48 -9.90 -5.61 -19.47
N GLU A 49 -8.93 -5.89 -18.60
CA GLU A 49 -7.99 -7.01 -18.77
C GLU A 49 -8.49 -8.29 -18.08
N VAL A 50 -9.13 -8.18 -16.91
CA VAL A 50 -9.50 -9.33 -16.07
C VAL A 50 -10.97 -9.70 -16.28
N CYS A 51 -11.89 -8.74 -16.16
CA CYS A 51 -13.31 -9.06 -16.22
C CYS A 51 -13.76 -9.45 -17.63
N LYS A 52 -13.30 -8.73 -18.66
CA LYS A 52 -13.60 -9.08 -20.06
C LYS A 52 -12.96 -10.41 -20.51
N ALA A 53 -11.91 -10.87 -19.83
CA ALA A 53 -11.33 -12.19 -20.05
C ALA A 53 -12.15 -13.34 -19.41
N GLY A 54 -13.27 -13.03 -18.73
CA GLY A 54 -14.16 -14.01 -18.11
C GLY A 54 -13.70 -14.47 -16.71
N CYS A 55 -12.66 -13.84 -16.15
CA CYS A 55 -12.19 -14.17 -14.82
C CYS A 55 -13.19 -13.76 -13.74
N LYS A 56 -13.28 -14.56 -12.66
CA LYS A 56 -14.22 -14.35 -11.55
C LYS A 56 -13.52 -14.23 -10.19
N PRO A 57 -12.58 -13.28 -10.01
CA PRO A 57 -11.82 -13.16 -8.77
C PRO A 57 -12.72 -12.78 -7.59
N ARG A 58 -12.65 -13.58 -6.51
CA ARG A 58 -13.29 -13.26 -5.23
C ARG A 58 -12.27 -12.71 -4.26
N ILE A 59 -12.69 -11.77 -3.40
CA ILE A 59 -11.82 -11.22 -2.34
C ILE A 59 -11.38 -12.32 -1.37
N ALA A 60 -12.28 -13.27 -1.07
CA ALA A 60 -11.99 -14.42 -0.23
C ALA A 60 -10.80 -15.25 -0.75
N ASP A 61 -10.64 -15.34 -2.08
CA ASP A 61 -9.56 -16.08 -2.75
C ASP A 61 -8.35 -15.20 -3.13
N TYR A 62 -8.20 -14.01 -2.52
CA TYR A 62 -7.10 -13.07 -2.80
C TYR A 62 -5.73 -13.74 -2.88
N ASP A 63 -5.44 -14.69 -1.98
CA ASP A 63 -4.13 -15.37 -1.93
C ASP A 63 -3.86 -16.20 -3.18
N LYS A 64 -4.91 -16.76 -3.81
CA LYS A 64 -4.81 -17.57 -5.02
C LYS A 64 -4.58 -16.71 -6.26
N TRP A 65 -5.32 -15.61 -6.39
CA TRP A 65 -5.31 -14.82 -7.62
C TRP A 65 -4.43 -13.56 -7.55
N ALA A 66 -4.51 -12.76 -6.49
CA ALA A 66 -3.83 -11.46 -6.42
C ALA A 66 -2.44 -11.56 -5.79
N LYS A 67 -2.32 -12.21 -4.64
CA LYS A 67 -1.08 -12.18 -3.84
C LYS A 67 0.14 -12.62 -4.63
N LYS A 68 0.09 -13.84 -5.19
CA LYS A 68 1.23 -14.46 -5.88
C LYS A 68 1.37 -14.02 -7.33
N ASN A 69 0.26 -13.67 -8.01
CA ASN A 69 0.31 -13.37 -9.44
C ASN A 69 0.42 -11.88 -9.76
N VAL A 70 0.05 -11.00 -8.82
CA VAL A 70 0.00 -9.55 -9.04
C VAL A 70 0.77 -8.80 -7.96
N VAL A 71 0.34 -8.87 -6.71
CA VAL A 71 0.79 -7.94 -5.66
C VAL A 71 2.23 -8.19 -5.23
N TYR A 72 2.61 -9.43 -4.92
CA TYR A 72 3.99 -9.73 -4.49
C TYR A 72 5.01 -9.52 -5.61
N PRO A 73 4.76 -9.94 -6.86
CA PRO A 73 5.65 -9.62 -7.97
C PRO A 73 5.82 -8.12 -8.22
N VAL A 74 4.76 -7.32 -8.08
CA VAL A 74 4.85 -5.84 -8.18
C VAL A 74 5.71 -5.27 -7.04
N ILE A 75 5.52 -5.74 -5.81
CA ILE A 75 6.33 -5.32 -4.66
C ILE A 75 7.80 -5.66 -4.89
N GLU A 76 8.12 -6.90 -5.26
CA GLU A 76 9.50 -7.33 -5.52
C GLU A 76 10.18 -6.46 -6.59
N LEU A 77 9.46 -6.17 -7.68
CA LEU A 77 9.97 -5.30 -8.73
C LEU A 77 10.16 -3.85 -8.25
N ALA A 78 9.23 -3.32 -7.46
CA ALA A 78 9.31 -1.96 -6.91
C ALA A 78 10.52 -1.84 -5.97
N MET A 79 10.67 -2.76 -5.01
CA MET A 79 11.79 -2.76 -4.07
C MET A 79 13.12 -2.88 -4.79
N LYS A 80 13.19 -3.72 -5.84
CA LYS A 80 14.37 -3.82 -6.71
C LYS A 80 14.69 -2.52 -7.42
N LYS A 81 13.69 -1.88 -8.05
CA LYS A 81 13.90 -0.60 -8.76
C LYS A 81 14.33 0.54 -7.83
N MET A 82 13.96 0.48 -6.55
CA MET A 82 14.33 1.48 -5.55
C MET A 82 15.65 1.17 -4.81
N GLY A 83 16.23 -0.03 -5.02
CA GLY A 83 17.41 -0.50 -4.30
C GLY A 83 17.15 -0.70 -2.81
N ALA A 84 15.99 -1.27 -2.47
CA ALA A 84 15.51 -1.49 -1.11
C ALA A 84 15.04 -2.94 -0.88
N GLU A 85 15.63 -3.89 -1.61
CA GLU A 85 15.25 -5.31 -1.60
C GLU A 85 15.25 -5.93 -0.19
N SER A 86 16.15 -5.48 0.69
CA SER A 86 16.22 -5.88 2.10
C SER A 86 14.91 -5.65 2.87
N HIS A 87 14.08 -4.72 2.42
CA HIS A 87 12.79 -4.37 3.03
C HIS A 87 11.58 -5.01 2.34
N THR A 88 11.80 -5.88 1.34
CA THR A 88 10.71 -6.56 0.62
C THR A 88 9.78 -7.33 1.55
N GLY A 89 10.33 -7.98 2.58
CA GLY A 89 9.54 -8.68 3.60
C GLY A 89 8.60 -7.74 4.37
N THR A 90 9.09 -6.55 4.74
CA THR A 90 8.30 -5.52 5.44
C THR A 90 7.13 -5.06 4.59
N ILE A 91 7.35 -4.75 3.31
CA ILE A 91 6.26 -4.32 2.42
C ILE A 91 5.29 -5.46 2.10
N LYS A 92 5.76 -6.70 1.95
CA LYS A 92 4.86 -7.87 1.80
C LYS A 92 3.99 -8.10 3.03
N LYS A 93 4.53 -7.87 4.24
CA LYS A 93 3.77 -7.92 5.50
C LYS A 93 2.73 -6.80 5.54
N LEU A 94 3.11 -5.56 5.19
CA LEU A 94 2.16 -4.45 5.08
C LEU A 94 1.02 -4.77 4.11
N ALA A 95 1.33 -5.33 2.94
CA ALA A 95 0.32 -5.76 1.98
C ALA A 95 -0.62 -6.84 2.54
N ALA A 96 -0.10 -7.79 3.33
CA ALA A 96 -0.92 -8.80 4.00
C ALA A 96 -1.82 -8.19 5.09
N ASP A 97 -1.33 -7.20 5.84
CA ASP A 97 -2.13 -6.46 6.82
C ASP A 97 -3.27 -5.68 6.14
N VAL A 98 -2.98 -5.01 5.02
CA VAL A 98 -4.01 -4.35 4.19
C VAL A 98 -5.07 -5.35 3.75
N VAL A 99 -4.67 -6.49 3.19
CA VAL A 99 -5.60 -7.52 2.72
C VAL A 99 -6.48 -8.06 3.84
N THR A 100 -5.95 -8.22 5.05
CA THR A 100 -6.72 -8.66 6.21
C THR A 100 -7.85 -7.70 6.51
N VAL A 101 -7.57 -6.39 6.51
CA VAL A 101 -8.61 -5.35 6.72
C VAL A 101 -9.60 -5.32 5.56
N ILE A 102 -9.13 -5.42 4.31
CA ILE A 102 -10.00 -5.42 3.12
C ILE A 102 -10.92 -6.64 3.10
N LYS A 103 -10.44 -7.83 3.48
CA LYS A 103 -11.28 -9.02 3.65
C LYS A 103 -12.32 -8.82 4.76
N GLY A 104 -11.97 -8.16 5.87
CA GLY A 104 -12.89 -7.94 6.99
C GLY A 104 -13.93 -6.83 6.77
N ARG A 105 -13.56 -5.77 6.04
CA ARG A 105 -14.41 -4.59 5.81
C ARG A 105 -15.06 -4.63 4.43
N CYS A 106 -14.27 -4.69 3.37
CA CYS A 106 -14.77 -4.55 2.00
C CYS A 106 -15.50 -5.79 1.47
N ALA A 107 -15.16 -6.99 1.96
CA ALA A 107 -15.88 -8.19 1.53
C ALA A 107 -17.33 -8.23 2.03
N LYS A 108 -17.65 -7.54 3.14
CA LYS A 108 -19.03 -7.43 3.64
C LYS A 108 -19.93 -6.70 2.66
N ASP A 109 -19.40 -5.65 2.03
CA ASP A 109 -20.14 -4.82 1.07
C ASP A 109 -20.40 -5.52 -0.27
N ILE A 110 -19.66 -6.59 -0.56
CA ILE A 110 -19.67 -7.33 -1.84
C ILE A 110 -20.33 -8.72 -1.69
N GLY A 111 -20.47 -9.22 -0.46
CA GLY A 111 -21.07 -10.52 -0.19
C GLY A 111 -20.27 -11.70 -0.75
N LYS A 112 -20.96 -12.71 -1.28
CA LYS A 112 -20.34 -13.95 -1.81
C LYS A 112 -19.98 -13.88 -3.31
N GLY A 113 -20.20 -12.74 -3.95
CA GLY A 113 -19.95 -12.52 -5.37
C GLY A 113 -18.47 -12.43 -5.75
N HIS A 114 -18.21 -12.10 -7.01
CA HIS A 114 -16.87 -11.84 -7.53
C HIS A 114 -16.74 -10.39 -8.02
N LEU A 115 -15.52 -9.86 -8.05
CA LEU A 115 -15.26 -8.46 -8.41
C LEU A 115 -15.73 -8.09 -9.82
N CYS A 116 -15.85 -9.07 -10.71
CA CYS A 116 -16.30 -8.89 -12.10
C CYS A 116 -17.79 -9.16 -12.33
N GLN A 117 -18.61 -9.23 -11.28
CA GLN A 117 -20.02 -9.60 -11.40
C GLN A 117 -20.84 -8.50 -12.08
N ASP A 118 -20.57 -7.26 -11.70
CA ASP A 118 -21.18 -6.06 -12.26
C ASP A 118 -20.27 -4.85 -11.97
N PRO A 119 -20.43 -3.73 -12.71
CA PRO A 119 -19.60 -2.54 -12.52
C PRO A 119 -19.71 -1.91 -11.13
N ASP A 120 -20.88 -2.00 -10.48
CA ASP A 120 -21.13 -1.42 -9.16
C ASP A 120 -20.34 -2.17 -8.07
N THR A 121 -20.28 -3.50 -8.16
CA THR A 121 -19.46 -4.35 -7.28
C THR A 121 -17.97 -3.98 -7.35
N LEU A 122 -17.42 -3.80 -8.55
CA LEU A 122 -16.02 -3.39 -8.72
C LEU A 122 -15.76 -1.98 -8.19
N SER A 123 -16.70 -1.07 -8.42
CA SER A 123 -16.65 0.32 -7.91
C SER A 123 -16.68 0.37 -6.38
N LYS A 124 -17.60 -0.37 -5.74
CA LYS A 124 -17.69 -0.51 -4.28
C LYS A 124 -16.39 -1.06 -3.69
N PHE A 125 -15.82 -2.10 -4.30
CA PHE A 125 -14.52 -2.62 -3.89
C PHE A 125 -13.43 -1.55 -3.96
N GLY A 126 -13.34 -0.85 -5.09
CA GLY A 126 -12.39 0.22 -5.32
C GLY A 126 -12.47 1.34 -4.29
N ASN A 127 -13.67 1.82 -4.02
CA ASN A 127 -13.94 2.87 -3.05
C ASN A 127 -13.61 2.43 -1.61
N CYS A 128 -13.93 1.19 -1.26
CA CYS A 128 -13.56 0.64 0.04
C CYS A 128 -12.04 0.51 0.19
N LEU A 129 -11.34 0.01 -0.84
CA LEU A 129 -9.88 -0.06 -0.84
C LEU A 129 -9.25 1.33 -0.68
N LYS A 130 -9.69 2.31 -1.48
CA LYS A 130 -9.21 3.69 -1.44
C LYS A 130 -9.38 4.34 -0.07
N SER A 131 -10.54 4.14 0.56
CA SER A 131 -10.86 4.72 1.87
C SER A 131 -10.09 4.08 3.03
N ASN A 132 -9.63 2.83 2.89
CA ASN A 132 -8.97 2.09 3.98
C ASN A 132 -7.44 1.99 3.81
N LEU A 133 -6.90 2.11 2.58
CA LEU A 133 -5.47 1.87 2.33
C LEU A 133 -4.55 2.78 3.16
N MET A 134 -4.67 4.10 3.01
CA MET A 134 -3.77 5.06 3.68
C MET A 134 -3.89 5.01 5.21
N PRO A 135 -5.09 4.93 5.82
CA PRO A 135 -5.20 4.73 7.26
C PRO A 135 -4.45 3.50 7.79
N ILE A 136 -4.48 2.38 7.05
CA ILE A 136 -3.75 1.16 7.44
C ILE A 136 -2.24 1.38 7.36
N VAL A 137 -1.75 1.99 6.27
CA VAL A 137 -0.33 2.30 6.09
C VAL A 137 0.17 3.20 7.22
N MET A 138 -0.57 4.27 7.54
CA MET A 138 -0.23 5.17 8.64
C MET A 138 -0.26 4.48 10.01
N GLY A 139 -1.21 3.56 10.24
CA GLY A 139 -1.25 2.74 11.44
C GLY A 139 -0.06 1.79 11.61
N LYS A 140 0.73 1.58 10.54
CA LYS A 140 1.93 0.72 10.52
C LYS A 140 3.23 1.52 10.36
N ILE A 141 3.18 2.84 10.49
CA ILE A 141 4.33 3.72 10.23
C ILE A 141 5.57 3.36 11.06
N GLY A 142 5.39 2.86 12.29
CA GLY A 142 6.48 2.37 13.15
C GLY A 142 7.23 1.18 12.54
N ASP A 143 6.52 0.23 11.94
CA ASP A 143 7.13 -0.92 11.24
C ASP A 143 7.82 -0.48 9.93
N LEU A 144 7.49 0.70 9.43
CA LEU A 144 7.96 1.26 8.16
C LEU A 144 9.07 2.31 8.35
N MET A 145 9.54 2.56 9.57
CA MET A 145 10.53 3.61 9.87
C MET A 145 11.71 3.69 8.88
N PRO A 146 12.36 2.57 8.48
CA PRO A 146 13.47 2.61 7.51
C PRO A 146 13.05 3.08 6.11
N LEU A 147 11.78 2.89 5.74
CA LEU A 147 11.22 3.21 4.44
C LEU A 147 10.61 4.62 4.37
N VAL A 148 10.37 5.24 5.52
CA VAL A 148 9.80 6.61 5.58
C VAL A 148 10.84 7.69 5.88
N THR A 149 12.10 7.37 5.58
CA THR A 149 13.18 8.37 5.52
C THR A 149 13.03 9.21 4.26
N GLU A 150 13.35 10.50 4.32
CA GLU A 150 13.20 11.39 3.16
C GLU A 150 13.87 10.87 1.86
N PRO A 151 15.10 10.30 1.88
CA PRO A 151 15.68 9.69 0.68
C PRO A 151 14.85 8.52 0.11
N MET A 152 14.27 7.69 0.98
CA MET A 152 13.39 6.60 0.54
C MET A 152 12.06 7.14 0.05
N CYS A 153 11.44 8.08 0.76
CA CYS A 153 10.23 8.76 0.33
C CYS A 153 10.37 9.38 -1.06
N LYS A 154 11.52 9.99 -1.39
CA LYS A 154 11.80 10.53 -2.73
C LYS A 154 11.79 9.43 -3.80
N LYS A 155 12.39 8.29 -3.51
CA LYS A 155 12.41 7.12 -4.43
C LYS A 155 11.00 6.55 -4.61
N GLU A 156 10.26 6.37 -3.52
CA GLU A 156 8.89 5.88 -3.54
C GLU A 156 7.97 6.83 -4.33
N LYS A 157 8.06 8.13 -4.06
CA LYS A 157 7.33 9.16 -4.79
C LYS A 157 7.66 9.15 -6.28
N ALA A 158 8.95 9.11 -6.66
CA ALA A 158 9.35 9.04 -8.06
C ALA A 158 8.83 7.76 -8.75
N TYR A 159 8.83 6.64 -8.03
CA TYR A 159 8.28 5.38 -8.54
C TYR A 159 6.75 5.44 -8.72
N LEU A 160 6.03 6.04 -7.77
CA LEU A 160 4.59 6.28 -7.85
C LEU A 160 4.21 7.28 -8.94
N GLU A 161 5.06 8.26 -9.24
CA GLU A 161 4.83 9.23 -10.30
C GLU A 161 5.14 8.65 -11.69
N SER A 162 5.98 7.61 -11.75
CA SER A 162 6.34 6.94 -13.00
C SER A 162 5.11 6.37 -13.73
N PRO A 163 4.87 6.74 -15.00
CA PRO A 163 3.81 6.15 -15.81
C PRO A 163 3.94 4.64 -15.98
N ASP A 164 5.18 4.12 -16.00
CA ASP A 164 5.44 2.70 -16.20
C ASP A 164 4.76 1.82 -15.16
N LEU A 165 4.67 2.26 -13.89
CA LEU A 165 3.99 1.49 -12.85
C LEU A 165 2.51 1.26 -13.20
N TRP A 166 1.83 2.33 -13.59
CA TRP A 166 0.37 2.37 -13.73
C TRP A 166 -0.13 1.96 -15.12
N GLU A 167 0.69 2.17 -16.14
CA GLU A 167 0.33 1.92 -17.54
C GLU A 167 0.93 0.62 -18.09
N LYS A 168 2.02 0.11 -17.50
CA LYS A 168 2.70 -1.09 -18.01
C LYS A 168 2.83 -2.21 -16.99
N ILE A 169 3.38 -1.92 -15.81
CA ILE A 169 3.73 -2.94 -14.82
C ILE A 169 2.47 -3.56 -14.20
N ILE A 170 1.63 -2.77 -13.54
CA ILE A 170 0.40 -3.30 -12.92
C ILE A 170 -0.50 -3.94 -14.00
N PRO A 171 -0.77 -3.29 -15.15
CA PRO A 171 -1.59 -3.90 -16.20
C PRO A 171 -1.00 -5.19 -16.77
N GLY A 172 0.33 -5.25 -16.92
CA GLY A 172 1.02 -6.46 -17.38
C GLY A 172 0.80 -7.65 -16.44
N TYR A 173 0.84 -7.43 -15.12
CA TYR A 173 0.52 -8.48 -14.15
C TYR A 173 -0.96 -8.85 -14.14
N LEU A 174 -1.87 -7.89 -14.32
CA LEU A 174 -3.30 -8.17 -14.47
C LEU A 174 -3.58 -9.04 -15.70
N LYS A 175 -2.98 -8.70 -16.85
CA LYS A 175 -3.08 -9.48 -18.09
C LYS A 175 -2.51 -10.89 -17.95
N LYS A 176 -1.37 -11.03 -17.24
CA LYS A 176 -0.78 -12.35 -16.94
C LYS A 176 -1.69 -13.21 -16.05
N TYR A 177 -2.32 -12.60 -15.05
CA TYR A 177 -3.34 -13.29 -14.27
C TYR A 177 -4.54 -13.68 -15.16
N ALA A 178 -5.04 -12.77 -15.97
CA ALA A 178 -6.18 -13.01 -16.84
C ALA A 178 -5.97 -14.19 -17.80
N SER A 179 -4.77 -14.37 -18.34
CA SER A 179 -4.46 -15.50 -19.23
C SER A 179 -4.41 -16.87 -18.54
N THR A 180 -4.43 -16.91 -17.21
CA THR A 180 -4.32 -18.13 -16.41
C THR A 180 -5.46 -18.34 -15.42
N CYS A 181 -6.40 -17.39 -15.30
CA CYS A 181 -7.43 -17.38 -14.27
C CYS A 181 -8.43 -18.54 -14.35
N SER A 182 -8.56 -19.20 -15.50
CA SER A 182 -9.36 -20.43 -15.65
C SER A 182 -8.68 -21.68 -15.07
N LYS A 183 -7.39 -21.58 -14.72
CA LYS A 183 -6.55 -22.68 -14.21
C LYS A 183 -6.18 -22.51 -12.73
N ILE A 184 -6.65 -21.44 -12.08
CA ILE A 184 -6.31 -21.04 -10.71
C ILE A 184 -7.49 -21.27 -9.76
#